data_AF-A0AAW6XZU0-F1
#
_entry.id   AF-A0AAW6XZU0-F1
#
_cell.length_a   1.000
_cell.length_b   1.000
_cell.length_c   1.000
_cell.angle_alpha   90.00
_cell.angle_beta   90.00
_cell.angle_gamma   90.00
#
_symmetry.space_group_name_H-M   'P 1'
#
loop_
_entity.id
_entity.type
_entity.pdbx_description
1 polymer ?
#
loop_
_entity_poly.entity_id
_entity_poly.type
_entity_poly.pdbx_seq_one_letter_code
_entity_poly.pdbx_strand_id
1 'polypeptide(L)' 'VSGYFKRTVKYSDIAHVTLITVPNPKKPTVMAIFQTNNRQAYYLRFSQQISDVIANIRKYLGSNVGIEVQSMM' A
#
# COMPACT_ATOMS: atom_id res chain seq x y z
N VAL A 1 -7.29 -1.31 29.39
CA VAL A 1 -7.30 -2.47 28.48
C VAL A 1 -6.44 -2.14 27.27
N SER A 2 -5.24 -2.70 27.16
CA SER A 2 -4.38 -2.54 25.98
C SER A 2 -4.75 -3.63 24.97
N GLY A 3 -5.73 -3.35 24.10
CA GLY A 3 -6.17 -4.27 23.06
C GLY A 3 -5.18 -4.32 21.90
N TYR A 4 -4.75 -5.52 21.52
CA TYR A 4 -3.97 -5.77 20.31
C TYR A 4 -4.93 -6.10 19.17
N PHE A 5 -4.90 -5.31 18.09
CA PHE A 5 -5.67 -5.58 16.88
C PHE A 5 -4.73 -5.96 15.74
N LYS A 6 -4.96 -7.14 15.17
CA LYS A 6 -4.27 -7.63 13.97
C LYS A 6 -5.31 -8.14 12.99
N ARG A 7 -5.07 -7.89 11.71
CA ARG A 7 -5.84 -8.48 10.62
C ARG A 7 -4.92 -9.01 9.54
N THR A 8 -5.29 -10.17 9.01
CA THR A 8 -4.61 -10.80 7.86
C THR A 8 -5.52 -10.71 6.66
N VAL A 9 -4.98 -10.30 5.51
CA VAL A 9 -5.68 -10.22 4.22
C VAL A 9 -4.90 -11.08 3.23
N LYS A 10 -5.59 -11.93 2.47
CA LYS A 10 -4.92 -12.74 1.44
C LYS A 10 -4.56 -11.83 0.28
N TYR A 11 -3.40 -12.04 -0.34
CA TYR A 11 -3.00 -11.25 -1.52
C TYR A 11 -4.00 -11.38 -2.68
N SER A 12 -4.64 -12.55 -2.84
CA SER A 12 -5.71 -12.78 -3.81
C SER A 12 -6.94 -11.90 -3.62
N ASP A 13 -7.14 -11.37 -2.41
CA ASP A 13 -8.30 -10.55 -2.09
C ASP A 13 -8.06 -9.07 -2.41
N ILE A 14 -6.82 -8.68 -2.73
CA ILE A 14 -6.46 -7.30 -3.09
C ILE A 14 -6.80 -7.08 -4.56
N ALA A 15 -7.68 -6.11 -4.80
CA ALA A 15 -8.18 -5.75 -6.12
C ALA A 15 -7.33 -4.63 -6.76
N HIS A 16 -6.98 -3.63 -5.96
CA HIS A 16 -6.30 -2.42 -6.42
C HIS A 16 -5.42 -1.85 -5.31
N VAL A 17 -4.31 -1.23 -5.70
CA VAL A 17 -3.43 -0.54 -4.77
C VAL A 17 -3.19 0.89 -5.23
N THR A 18 -3.50 1.86 -4.36
CA THR A 18 -3.16 3.26 -4.58
C THR A 18 -1.95 3.62 -3.73
N LEU A 19 -0.91 4.18 -4.35
CA LEU A 19 0.29 4.66 -3.69
C LEU A 19 0.31 6.19 -3.74
N ILE A 20 0.42 6.82 -2.59
CA ILE A 20 0.46 8.27 -2.43
C ILE A 20 1.85 8.65 -1.92
N THR A 21 2.59 9.44 -2.68
CA THR A 21 3.84 10.04 -2.20
C THR A 21 3.51 11.17 -1.22
N VAL A 22 4.08 11.09 -0.03
CA VAL A 22 3.90 12.12 1.01
C VAL A 22 5.20 12.93 1.11
N PRO A 23 5.16 14.25 0.91
CA PRO A 23 6.33 15.11 1.13
C PRO A 23 6.80 14.96 2.58
N ASN A 24 8.01 14.44 2.76
CA ASN A 24 8.62 14.30 4.08
C ASN A 24 10.09 14.71 3.98
N PRO A 25 10.52 15.75 4.73
CA PRO A 25 11.86 16.30 4.62
C PRO A 25 12.97 15.37 5.13
N LYS A 26 12.63 14.34 5.91
CA LYS A 26 13.62 13.43 6.52
C LYS A 26 13.83 12.16 5.73
N LYS A 27 12.75 11.53 5.26
CA LYS A 27 12.79 10.23 4.57
C LYS A 27 11.66 10.11 3.55
N PRO A 28 11.90 9.49 2.38
CA PRO A 28 10.83 9.14 1.46
C PRO A 28 9.72 8.38 2.19
N THR A 29 8.49 8.85 2.02
CA THR A 29 7.32 8.26 2.68
C THR A 29 6.24 8.02 1.64
N VAL A 30 5.74 6.79 1.60
CA VAL A 30 4.66 6.39 0.70
C VAL A 30 3.53 5.83 1.55
N MET A 31 2.33 6.37 1.37
CA MET A 31 1.11 5.80 1.91
C MET A 31 0.53 4.86 0.86
N ALA A 32 0.31 3.61 1.22
CA ALA A 32 -0.33 2.62 0.36
C ALA A 32 -1.73 2.33 0.87
N ILE A 33 -2.69 2.32 -0.06
CA ILE A 33 -4.08 1.97 0.18
C ILE A 33 -4.34 0.68 -0.58
N PHE A 34 -4.53 -0.42 0.15
CA PHE A 34 -4.90 -1.70 -0.40
C PHE A 34 -6.41 -1.83 -0.39
N GLN A 35 -7.03 -1.80 -1.56
CA GLN A 35 -8.46 -2.02 -1.73
C GLN A 35 -8.69 -3.50 -2.05
N THR A 36 -9.60 -4.12 -1.31
CA THR A 36 -9.96 -5.54 -1.52
C THR A 36 -11.22 -5.70 -2.37
N ASN A 37 -11.42 -6.90 -2.90
CA ASN A 37 -12.60 -7.29 -3.68
C ASN A 37 -13.92 -7.06 -2.93
N ASN A 38 -13.90 -7.10 -1.59
CA ASN A 38 -15.06 -6.83 -0.73
C ASN A 38 -15.16 -5.34 -0.30
N ARG A 39 -14.54 -4.42 -1.04
CA ARG A 39 -14.58 -2.96 -0.83
C ARG A 39 -14.03 -2.49 0.51
N GLN A 40 -13.13 -3.26 1.14
CA GLN A 40 -12.43 -2.82 2.34
C GLN A 40 -11.12 -2.14 1.93
N ALA A 41 -10.73 -1.10 2.65
CA ALA A 41 -9.49 -0.38 2.41
C ALA A 41 -8.55 -0.54 3.61
N TYR A 42 -7.30 -0.88 3.34
CA TYR A 42 -6.25 -0.99 4.36
C TYR A 42 -5.11 -0.04 4.05
N TYR A 43 -4.69 0.69 5.08
CA TYR A 43 -3.66 1.71 4.95
C TYR A 43 -2.36 1.20 5.56
N LEU A 44 -1.27 1.30 4.80
CA LEU A 44 0.08 1.02 5.27
C LEU A 44 1.01 2.16 4.87
N ARG A 45 1.98 2.46 5.74
CA ARG A 45 2.99 3.47 5.47
C ARG A 45 4.33 2.78 5.25
N PHE A 46 5.00 3.15 4.16
CA PHE A 46 6.36 2.73 3.86
C PHE A 46 7.32 3.90 4.01
N SER A 47 8.44 3.68 4.69
CA SER A 47 9.56 4.63 4.76
C SER A 47 10.60 4.31 3.67
N GLN A 48 10.14 4.20 2.43
CA GLN A 48 10.91 3.82 1.25
C GLN A 48 10.50 4.67 0.05
N GLN A 49 11.32 4.67 -1.00
CA GLN A 49 10.96 5.32 -2.25
C GLN A 49 9.82 4.56 -2.94
N ILE A 50 9.03 5.26 -3.76
CA ILE A 50 7.87 4.66 -4.42
C ILE A 50 8.26 3.53 -5.38
N SER A 51 9.42 3.63 -6.04
CA SER A 51 9.98 2.58 -6.89
C SER A 51 10.18 1.26 -6.13
N ASP A 52 10.75 1.33 -4.92
CA ASP A 52 10.99 0.16 -4.06
C ASP A 52 9.68 -0.46 -3.60
N VAL A 53 8.69 0.37 -3.26
CA VAL A 53 7.36 -0.08 -2.84
C VAL A 53 6.65 -0.79 -4.00
N ILE A 54 6.69 -0.22 -5.21
CA ILE A 54 6.11 -0.85 -6.41
C ILE A 54 6.76 -2.20 -6.69
N ALA A 55 8.09 -2.28 -6.63
CA ALA A 55 8.81 -3.54 -6.86
C ALA A 55 8.40 -4.62 -5.85
N ASN A 56 8.30 -4.27 -4.56
CA ASN A 56 7.87 -5.18 -3.51
C ASN A 56 6.41 -5.62 -3.68
N ILE A 57 5.50 -4.69 -3.99
CA ILE A 57 4.09 -5.00 -4.24
C ILE A 57 3.98 -5.98 -5.42
N ARG A 58 4.62 -5.69 -6.55
CA ARG A 58 4.59 -6.57 -7.73
C ARG A 58 5.16 -7.96 -7.45
N LYS A 59 6.20 -8.06 -6.62
CA LYS A 59 6.80 -9.34 -6.23
C LYS A 59 5.80 -10.26 -5.52
N TYR A 60 4.91 -9.72 -4.69
CA TYR A 60 3.99 -10.53 -3.87
C TYR A 60 2.56 -10.60 -4.41
N LEU A 61 2.05 -9.52 -4.99
CA LEU A 61 0.70 -9.43 -5.54
C LEU A 61 0.61 -9.86 -7.01
N GLY A 62 1.75 -9.97 -7.68
CA GLY A 62 1.83 -10.25 -9.10
C GLY A 62 1.49 -9.03 -9.96
N SER A 63 1.54 -9.23 -11.28
CA SER A 63 1.39 -8.17 -12.28
C SER A 63 -0.05 -7.78 -12.58
N ASN A 64 -1.02 -8.58 -12.12
CA ASN A 64 -2.44 -8.42 -12.48
C ASN A 64 -3.17 -7.40 -11.61
N VAL A 65 -2.60 -7.03 -10.46
CA VAL A 65 -3.20 -6.05 -9.56
C VAL A 65 -2.84 -4.64 -10.05
N GLY A 66 -3.86 -3.82 -10.26
CA GLY A 66 -3.68 -2.41 -10.64
C GLY A 66 -2.92 -1.66 -9.54
N ILE A 67 -1.87 -0.94 -9.94
CA ILE A 67 -1.14 -0.01 -9.06
C ILE A 67 -1.31 1.39 -9.64
N GLU A 68 -1.95 2.25 -8.87
CA GLU A 68 -2.11 3.65 -9.18
C GLU A 68 -1.15 4.49 -8.33
N VAL A 69 -0.45 5.43 -8.94
CA VAL A 69 0.44 6.35 -8.24
C VAL A 69 -0.17 7.73 -8.26
N GLN A 70 -0.41 8.27 -7.07
CA GLN A 70 -0.87 9.64 -6.86
C GLN A 70 0.25 10.42 -6.20
N SER A 71 0.50 11.63 -6.68
CA SER A 71 1.40 12.57 -6.02
C SER A 71 0.56 13.64 -5.34
N MET A 72 0.77 13.84 -4.04
CA MET A 72 0.34 15.10 -3.43
C MET A 72 1.30 16.17 -3.95
N MET A 73 0.82 16.98 -4.90
CA MET A 73 1.53 18.15 -5.40
C MET A 73 1.52 19.24 -4.33
#